data_AF-A0A1H3SKQ8-F1
#
_entry.id   AF-A0A1H3SKQ8-F1
#
_cell.length_a   1.000
_cell.length_b   1.000
_cell.length_c   1.000
_cell.angle_alpha   90.00
_cell.angle_beta   90.00
_cell.angle_gamma   90.00
#
_symmetry.space_group_name_H-M   'P 1'
#
loop_
_entity.id
_entity.type
_entity.pdbx_description
1 polymer ?
#
loop_
_entity_poly.entity_id
_entity_poly.type
_entity_poly.pdbx_seq_one_letter_code
_entity_poly.pdbx_strand_id
1 'polypeptide(L)'
;MTAPQDVVIAIDGGNSKTDVLVVDAAGTVLGSSRGPGASPQNVGVEGCVTALEGLVLQALEAAGKSTTRPFAVHTSAYLAGLDFPREEEALAKALAARGWSESLTLANDTLALLRAGTSDGIGVAVVCGAGINGVGIGRDGREAGFPALGKISGDWGGGYRLGEEALWWAIRAEDGRGPATALTDAVKTHYGASTVLEVVQGLHFEEIHSDSIHELCPLLFRIASAGDAVAQEVVDRFVEEVSLLVGVILRRLELTESAPQIVLGGGVLTGVAASVITDIERRCLKVAPKAVVKIVDVAPVVGAALFGLDTIGADEASKVRLRAATQRV
;
A
#
# COMPACT_ATOMS: atom_id res chain seq x y z
N MET A 1 -7.08 25.68 23.82
CA MET A 1 -6.69 24.32 24.25
C MET A 1 -7.84 23.39 23.91
N THR A 2 -7.74 22.66 22.80
CA THR A 2 -8.65 21.53 22.50
C THR A 2 -8.50 20.49 23.62
N ALA A 3 -9.60 20.11 24.28
CA ALA A 3 -9.60 19.03 25.25
C ALA A 3 -9.09 17.71 24.62
N PRO A 4 -8.67 16.70 25.41
CA PRO A 4 -8.39 15.35 24.91
C PRO A 4 -9.55 14.73 24.10
N GLN A 5 -10.75 15.29 24.25
CA GLN A 5 -12.03 14.76 23.78
C GLN A 5 -12.31 14.94 22.28
N ASP A 6 -11.41 15.55 21.50
CA ASP A 6 -11.65 15.80 20.05
C ASP A 6 -10.48 15.39 19.14
N VAL A 7 -9.60 14.49 19.61
CA VAL A 7 -8.42 14.07 18.84
C VAL A 7 -8.59 12.66 18.29
N VAL A 8 -8.18 12.46 17.04
CA VAL A 8 -8.04 11.17 16.36
C VAL A 8 -6.57 10.88 16.12
N ILE A 9 -6.15 9.66 16.45
CA ILE A 9 -4.85 9.10 16.04
C ILE A 9 -5.10 8.26 14.79
N ALA A 10 -4.43 8.59 13.69
CA ALA A 10 -4.52 7.86 12.44
C ALA A 10 -3.18 7.19 12.13
N ILE A 11 -3.21 5.90 11.77
CA ILE A 11 -2.03 5.09 11.52
C ILE A 11 -2.19 4.39 10.18
N ASP A 12 -1.17 4.51 9.32
CA ASP A 12 -1.00 3.75 8.08
C ASP A 12 0.34 3.03 8.16
N GLY A 13 0.31 1.70 8.35
CA GLY A 13 1.50 0.88 8.55
C GLY A 13 1.66 -0.14 7.44
N GLY A 14 2.60 0.09 6.53
CA GLY A 14 2.98 -0.87 5.50
C GLY A 14 4.18 -1.73 5.89
N ASN A 15 4.65 -2.54 4.93
CA ASN A 15 5.84 -3.37 5.11
C ASN A 15 7.13 -2.54 5.26
N SER A 16 7.25 -1.40 4.57
CA SER A 16 8.49 -0.61 4.53
C SER A 16 8.47 0.61 5.46
N LYS A 17 7.30 1.16 5.75
CA LYS A 17 7.15 2.39 6.54
C LYS A 17 5.83 2.41 7.30
N THR A 18 5.79 3.21 8.35
CA THR A 18 4.58 3.55 9.09
C THR A 18 4.47 5.07 9.22
N ASP A 19 3.31 5.61 8.88
CA ASP A 19 2.95 7.02 9.01
C ASP A 19 1.88 7.18 10.11
N VAL A 20 2.05 8.15 11.01
CA VAL A 20 1.06 8.48 12.05
C VAL A 20 0.69 9.95 11.96
N LEU A 21 -0.61 10.25 12.02
CA LEU A 21 -1.14 11.61 12.17
C LEU A 21 -1.96 11.73 13.45
N VAL A 22 -1.84 12.87 14.11
CA VAL A 22 -2.73 13.32 15.18
C VAL A 22 -3.56 14.46 14.61
N VAL A 23 -4.88 14.27 14.50
CA VAL A 23 -5.78 15.26 13.91
C VAL A 23 -6.88 15.65 14.91
N ASP A 24 -7.32 16.90 14.88
CA ASP A 24 -8.52 17.32 15.62
C ASP A 24 -9.81 17.05 14.83
N ALA A 25 -10.95 17.15 15.51
CA ALA A 25 -12.28 17.01 14.91
C ALA A 25 -12.59 18.04 13.80
N ALA A 26 -11.84 19.14 13.72
CA ALA A 26 -11.96 20.14 12.66
C ALA A 26 -11.11 19.80 11.41
N GLY A 27 -10.42 18.65 11.43
CA GLY A 27 -9.57 18.16 10.35
C GLY A 27 -8.19 18.84 10.29
N THR A 28 -7.75 19.47 11.37
CA THR A 28 -6.42 20.07 11.46
C THR A 28 -5.40 19.02 11.87
N VAL A 29 -4.30 18.90 11.13
CA VAL A 29 -3.15 18.08 11.53
C VAL A 29 -2.43 18.79 12.66
N LEU A 30 -2.42 18.18 13.85
CA LEU A 30 -1.77 18.71 15.04
C LEU A 30 -0.33 18.23 15.16
N GLY A 31 -0.06 17.00 14.75
CA GLY A 31 1.27 16.40 14.78
C GLY A 31 1.36 15.18 13.90
N SER A 32 2.59 14.77 13.59
CA SER A 32 2.87 13.63 12.72
C SER A 32 4.17 12.96 13.11
N SER A 33 4.28 11.67 12.85
CA SER A 33 5.54 10.94 12.92
C SER A 33 5.63 9.92 11.79
N ARG A 34 6.85 9.47 11.49
CA ARG A 34 7.12 8.42 10.51
C ARG A 34 8.22 7.51 11.04
N GLY A 35 8.06 6.21 10.82
CA GLY A 35 9.05 5.22 11.17
C GLY A 35 9.12 4.06 10.17
N PRO A 36 9.94 3.05 10.48
CA PRO A 36 9.98 1.81 9.70
C PRO A 36 8.63 1.09 9.69
N GLY A 37 8.45 0.19 8.73
CA GLY A 37 7.27 -0.67 8.65
C GLY A 37 7.20 -1.62 9.84
N ALA A 38 5.99 -1.91 10.29
CA ALA A 38 5.74 -2.70 11.49
C ALA A 38 4.63 -3.74 11.27
N SER A 39 4.56 -4.35 10.09
CA SER A 39 3.58 -5.41 9.79
C SER A 39 3.67 -6.54 10.83
N PRO A 40 2.54 -6.95 11.45
CA PRO A 40 2.52 -8.01 12.45
C PRO A 40 3.01 -9.37 11.89
N GLN A 41 2.94 -9.59 10.58
CA GLN A 41 3.48 -10.79 9.94
C GLN A 41 5.01 -10.84 9.97
N ASN A 42 5.68 -9.67 9.97
CA ASN A 42 7.14 -9.58 9.97
C ASN A 42 7.73 -9.48 11.37
N VAL A 43 7.11 -8.67 12.24
CA VAL A 43 7.65 -8.36 13.59
C VAL A 43 6.87 -8.98 14.75
N GLY A 44 5.80 -9.73 14.44
CA GLY A 44 4.86 -10.25 15.44
C GLY A 44 3.93 -9.17 16.01
N VAL A 45 2.86 -9.60 16.69
CA VAL A 45 1.85 -8.69 17.26
C VAL A 45 2.46 -7.73 18.29
N GLU A 46 3.25 -8.22 19.24
CA GLU A 46 3.86 -7.34 20.26
C GLU A 46 4.89 -6.38 19.67
N GLY A 47 5.72 -6.84 18.72
CA GLY A 47 6.68 -5.98 18.03
C GLY A 47 5.99 -4.86 17.25
N CYS A 48 4.90 -5.18 16.57
CA CYS A 48 4.04 -4.22 15.88
C CYS A 48 3.49 -3.19 16.86
N VAL A 49 2.84 -3.62 17.95
CA VAL A 49 2.24 -2.71 18.95
C VAL A 49 3.29 -1.80 19.59
N THR A 50 4.47 -2.33 19.95
CA THR A 50 5.56 -1.52 20.51
C THR A 50 6.07 -0.47 19.52
N ALA A 51 6.25 -0.85 18.26
CA ALA A 51 6.69 0.09 17.22
C ALA A 51 5.66 1.21 17.00
N LEU A 52 4.38 0.84 16.91
CA LEU A 52 3.27 1.80 16.78
C LEU A 52 3.18 2.73 18.00
N GLU A 53 3.35 2.21 19.22
CA GLU A 53 3.33 3.02 20.44
C GLU A 53 4.39 4.13 20.41
N GLY A 54 5.61 3.79 20.00
CA GLY A 54 6.70 4.75 19.87
C GLY A 54 6.36 5.87 18.89
N LEU A 55 5.79 5.53 17.74
CA LEU A 55 5.39 6.51 16.72
C LEU A 55 4.21 7.37 17.16
N VAL A 56 3.22 6.80 17.84
CA VAL A 56 2.09 7.55 18.40
C VAL A 56 2.58 8.57 19.43
N LEU A 57 3.46 8.18 20.34
CA LEU A 57 4.03 9.10 21.33
C LEU A 57 4.82 10.24 20.69
N GLN A 58 5.63 9.95 19.65
CA GLN A 58 6.33 10.99 18.89
C GLN A 58 5.38 11.97 18.21
N ALA A 59 4.28 11.48 17.62
CA ALA A 59 3.31 12.35 16.96
C ALA A 59 2.54 13.22 17.97
N LEU A 60 2.24 12.69 19.16
CA LEU A 60 1.62 13.44 20.27
C LEU A 60 2.55 14.51 20.82
N GLU A 61 3.84 14.19 20.98
CA GLU A 61 4.86 15.16 21.39
C GLU A 61 4.99 16.30 20.37
N ALA A 62 5.07 15.97 19.08
CA ALA A 62 5.07 16.95 18.00
C ALA A 62 3.81 17.84 18.00
N ALA A 63 2.67 17.30 18.44
CA ALA A 63 1.42 18.04 18.61
C ALA A 63 1.32 18.86 19.91
N GLY A 64 2.33 18.81 20.79
CA GLY A 64 2.30 19.43 22.12
C GLY A 64 1.18 18.86 23.00
N LYS A 65 0.81 17.58 22.81
CA LYS A 65 -0.26 16.90 23.53
C LYS A 65 0.28 16.12 24.72
N SER A 66 -0.59 15.92 25.71
CA SER A 66 -0.29 15.05 26.84
C SER A 66 -0.12 13.61 26.37
N THR A 67 0.88 12.92 26.92
CA THR A 67 1.12 11.49 26.80
C THR A 67 0.54 10.72 27.99
N THR A 68 -0.47 11.29 28.66
CA THR A 68 -1.29 10.58 29.67
C THR A 68 -2.50 9.95 28.98
N ARG A 69 -2.74 8.67 29.23
CA ARG A 69 -3.82 7.91 28.58
C ARG A 69 -5.21 8.20 29.19
N PRO A 70 -6.29 8.11 28.40
CA PRO A 70 -6.29 7.94 26.94
C PRO A 70 -5.78 9.21 26.22
N PHE A 71 -5.08 9.03 25.11
CA PHE A 71 -4.48 10.12 24.32
C PHE A 71 -5.49 10.83 23.42
N ALA A 72 -6.51 10.10 22.97
CA ALA A 72 -7.43 10.49 21.91
C ALA A 72 -8.79 9.81 22.10
N VAL A 73 -9.83 10.29 21.42
CA VAL A 73 -11.16 9.64 21.44
C VAL A 73 -11.22 8.41 20.54
N HIS A 74 -10.45 8.43 19.45
CA HIS A 74 -10.43 7.33 18.50
C HIS A 74 -9.02 7.11 17.95
N THR A 75 -8.64 5.84 17.83
CA THR A 75 -7.50 5.42 17.00
C THR A 75 -8.04 4.71 15.77
N SER A 76 -7.62 5.15 14.59
CA SER A 76 -7.93 4.52 13.31
C SER A 76 -6.63 3.97 12.72
N ALA A 77 -6.45 2.66 12.75
CA ALA A 77 -5.22 1.99 12.36
C ALA A 77 -5.46 1.09 11.14
N TYR A 78 -4.69 1.30 10.08
CA TYR A 78 -4.76 0.52 8.86
C TYR A 78 -3.38 -0.04 8.55
N LEU A 79 -3.26 -1.37 8.61
CA LEU A 79 -1.96 -2.05 8.63
C LEU A 79 -1.91 -3.16 7.58
N ALA A 80 -0.77 -3.27 6.90
CA ALA A 80 -0.44 -4.41 6.07
C ALA A 80 -0.35 -5.68 6.93
N GLY A 81 -0.66 -6.83 6.33
CA GLY A 81 -0.60 -8.12 7.01
C GLY A 81 -1.81 -8.44 7.90
N LEU A 82 -2.94 -7.76 7.65
CA LEU A 82 -4.25 -8.08 8.21
C LEU A 82 -5.14 -8.61 7.08
N ASP A 83 -4.93 -9.86 6.70
CA ASP A 83 -5.61 -10.52 5.58
C ASP A 83 -6.71 -11.49 6.06
N PHE A 84 -6.67 -11.87 7.34
CA PHE A 84 -7.64 -12.77 7.96
C PHE A 84 -8.22 -12.23 9.28
N PRO A 85 -9.47 -12.61 9.64
CA PRO A 85 -10.10 -12.21 10.89
C PRO A 85 -9.28 -12.54 12.15
N ARG A 86 -8.51 -13.64 12.13
CA ARG A 86 -7.67 -14.04 13.26
C ARG A 86 -6.51 -13.06 13.51
N GLU A 87 -5.94 -12.49 12.45
CA GLU A 87 -4.85 -11.51 12.56
C GLU A 87 -5.39 -10.19 13.11
N GLU A 88 -6.53 -9.74 12.57
CA GLU A 88 -7.25 -8.56 13.05
C GLU A 88 -7.65 -8.70 14.53
N GLU A 89 -8.25 -9.83 14.93
CA GLU A 89 -8.67 -10.07 16.32
C GLU A 89 -7.47 -10.02 17.29
N ALA A 90 -6.37 -10.70 16.92
CA ALA A 90 -5.18 -10.74 17.76
C ALA A 90 -4.56 -9.35 17.96
N LEU A 91 -4.44 -8.57 16.89
CA LEU A 91 -3.84 -7.24 16.95
C LEU A 91 -4.80 -6.20 17.57
N ALA A 92 -6.09 -6.26 17.26
CA ALA A 92 -7.10 -5.39 17.87
C ALA A 92 -7.14 -5.55 19.38
N LYS A 93 -7.08 -6.80 19.88
CA LYS A 93 -7.00 -7.08 21.32
C LYS A 93 -5.74 -6.48 21.93
N ALA A 94 -4.58 -6.63 21.29
CA ALA A 94 -3.31 -6.13 21.80
C ALA A 94 -3.25 -4.59 21.81
N LEU A 95 -3.76 -3.93 20.77
CA LEU A 95 -3.86 -2.46 20.69
C LEU A 95 -4.88 -1.90 21.70
N ALA A 96 -6.07 -2.51 21.81
CA ALA A 96 -7.09 -2.08 22.76
C ALA A 96 -6.57 -2.16 24.22
N ALA A 97 -5.79 -3.19 24.55
CA ALA A 97 -5.17 -3.33 25.87
C ALA A 97 -4.19 -2.19 26.23
N ARG A 98 -3.69 -1.44 25.24
CA ARG A 98 -2.82 -0.28 25.50
C ARG A 98 -3.57 0.95 25.99
N GLY A 99 -4.88 1.04 25.73
CA GLY A 99 -5.73 2.16 26.17
C GLY A 99 -5.32 3.51 25.57
N TRP A 100 -4.85 3.54 24.32
CA TRP A 100 -4.50 4.79 23.65
C TRP A 100 -5.71 5.68 23.37
N SER A 101 -6.87 5.08 23.14
CA SER A 101 -8.11 5.78 22.83
C SER A 101 -9.33 5.10 23.42
N GLU A 102 -10.44 5.82 23.49
CA GLU A 102 -11.73 5.29 23.94
C GLU A 102 -12.30 4.24 22.96
N SER A 103 -11.97 4.37 21.68
CA SER A 103 -12.36 3.44 20.62
C SER A 103 -11.23 3.19 19.61
N LEU A 104 -11.30 2.05 18.90
CA LEU A 104 -10.33 1.61 17.91
C LEU A 104 -11.05 1.07 16.67
N THR A 105 -10.64 1.55 15.50
CA THR A 105 -10.87 0.85 14.23
C THR A 105 -9.54 0.28 13.76
N LEU A 106 -9.53 -1.00 13.40
CA LEU A 106 -8.37 -1.70 12.85
C LEU A 106 -8.79 -2.42 11.58
N ALA A 107 -8.05 -2.23 10.48
CA ALA A 107 -8.28 -2.96 9.23
C ALA A 107 -7.02 -2.99 8.34
N ASN A 108 -7.13 -3.60 7.17
CA ASN A 108 -6.04 -3.68 6.19
C ASN A 108 -5.65 -2.30 5.60
N ASP A 109 -4.36 -2.06 5.34
CA ASP A 109 -3.83 -0.79 4.80
C ASP A 109 -4.46 -0.36 3.46
N THR A 110 -4.88 -1.32 2.64
CA THR A 110 -5.56 -1.06 1.37
C THR A 110 -6.83 -0.22 1.51
N LEU A 111 -7.56 -0.32 2.63
CA LEU A 111 -8.76 0.49 2.89
C LEU A 111 -8.41 1.95 3.14
N ALA A 112 -7.29 2.24 3.80
CA ALA A 112 -6.81 3.60 3.96
C ALA A 112 -6.42 4.21 2.60
N LEU A 113 -5.80 3.44 1.69
CA LEU A 113 -5.57 3.90 0.32
C LEU A 113 -6.90 4.23 -0.39
N LEU A 114 -7.90 3.35 -0.29
CA LEU A 114 -9.21 3.56 -0.90
C LEU A 114 -9.85 4.86 -0.41
N ARG A 115 -9.86 5.10 0.91
CA ARG A 115 -10.45 6.32 1.50
C ARG A 115 -9.65 7.58 1.17
N ALA A 116 -8.33 7.48 1.12
CA ALA A 116 -7.48 8.60 0.70
C ALA A 116 -7.83 9.03 -0.73
N GLY A 117 -8.00 8.05 -1.63
CA GLY A 117 -8.31 8.31 -3.03
C GLY A 117 -9.78 8.59 -3.33
N THR A 118 -10.75 8.35 -2.44
CA THR A 118 -12.19 8.46 -2.74
C THR A 118 -12.94 9.37 -1.79
N SER A 119 -13.88 10.18 -2.30
CA SER A 119 -14.63 11.14 -1.49
C SER A 119 -15.51 10.52 -0.42
N ASP A 120 -16.02 9.31 -0.66
CA ASP A 120 -17.02 8.60 0.16
C ASP A 120 -16.54 7.21 0.63
N GLY A 121 -15.34 6.76 0.26
CA GLY A 121 -14.84 5.43 0.60
C GLY A 121 -15.35 4.33 -0.34
N ILE A 122 -16.17 4.65 -1.35
CA ILE A 122 -16.78 3.67 -2.24
C ILE A 122 -15.95 3.54 -3.51
N GLY A 123 -15.63 2.31 -3.90
CA GLY A 123 -14.84 2.02 -5.09
C GLY A 123 -13.91 0.85 -4.90
N VAL A 124 -12.81 0.85 -5.65
CA VAL A 124 -11.79 -0.19 -5.64
C VAL A 124 -10.43 0.46 -5.48
N ALA A 125 -9.55 -0.14 -4.69
CA ALA A 125 -8.16 0.25 -4.58
C ALA A 125 -7.24 -0.94 -4.87
N VAL A 126 -6.14 -0.68 -5.57
CA VAL A 126 -5.03 -1.62 -5.72
C VAL A 126 -3.76 -0.95 -5.19
N VAL A 127 -3.14 -1.57 -4.19
CA VAL A 127 -1.83 -1.21 -3.67
C VAL A 127 -0.80 -2.12 -4.31
N CYS A 128 0.23 -1.56 -4.94
CA CYS A 128 1.39 -2.32 -5.39
C CYS A 128 2.67 -1.66 -4.87
N GLY A 129 3.18 -2.18 -3.76
CA GLY A 129 4.44 -1.79 -3.13
C GLY A 129 5.43 -2.95 -3.19
N ALA A 130 5.91 -3.40 -2.04
CA ALA A 130 6.68 -4.64 -1.92
C ALA A 130 5.91 -5.85 -2.48
N GLY A 131 4.66 -6.02 -2.04
CA GLY A 131 3.67 -6.95 -2.60
C GLY A 131 2.58 -6.21 -3.38
N ILE A 132 1.50 -6.92 -3.69
CA ILE A 132 0.32 -6.38 -4.35
C ILE A 132 -0.94 -6.83 -3.58
N ASN A 133 -1.91 -5.93 -3.44
CA ASN A 133 -3.21 -6.24 -2.84
C ASN A 133 -4.32 -5.39 -3.49
N GLY A 134 -5.54 -5.91 -3.53
CA GLY A 134 -6.72 -5.22 -4.01
C GLY A 134 -7.91 -5.35 -3.05
N VAL A 135 -8.59 -4.24 -2.79
CA VAL A 135 -9.80 -4.17 -1.96
C VAL A 135 -10.85 -3.28 -2.62
N GLY A 136 -12.11 -3.42 -2.24
CA GLY A 136 -13.16 -2.49 -2.60
C GLY A 136 -14.31 -2.48 -1.61
N ILE A 137 -15.03 -1.36 -1.60
CA ILE A 137 -16.26 -1.15 -0.82
C ILE A 137 -17.38 -0.82 -1.80
N GLY A 138 -18.48 -1.58 -1.71
CA GLY A 138 -19.71 -1.37 -2.45
C GLY A 138 -20.60 -0.28 -1.83
N ARG A 139 -21.61 0.19 -2.57
CA ARG A 139 -22.56 1.21 -2.07
C ARG A 139 -23.41 0.73 -0.90
N ASP A 140 -23.56 -0.58 -0.76
CA ASP A 140 -24.25 -1.26 0.32
C ASP A 140 -23.34 -1.58 1.52
N GLY A 141 -22.08 -1.11 1.48
CA GLY A 141 -21.09 -1.34 2.53
C GLY A 141 -20.43 -2.71 2.48
N ARG A 142 -20.75 -3.58 1.50
CA ARG A 142 -20.03 -4.85 1.35
C ARG A 142 -18.59 -4.59 0.95
N GLU A 143 -17.70 -5.36 1.54
CA GLU A 143 -16.28 -5.37 1.18
C GLU A 143 -15.95 -6.57 0.30
N ALA A 144 -15.01 -6.38 -0.64
CA ALA A 144 -14.44 -7.47 -1.41
C ALA A 144 -12.96 -7.23 -1.62
N GLY A 145 -12.15 -8.26 -1.38
CA GLY A 145 -10.72 -8.21 -1.62
C GLY A 145 -10.14 -9.61 -1.78
N PHE A 146 -8.83 -9.69 -1.58
CA PHE A 146 -8.06 -10.92 -1.63
C PHE A 146 -7.05 -10.93 -0.48
N PRO A 147 -6.70 -12.09 0.07
CA PRO A 147 -5.52 -12.19 0.93
C PRO A 147 -4.27 -11.84 0.11
N ALA A 148 -3.33 -11.07 0.69
CA ALA A 148 -2.08 -10.66 0.03
C ALA A 148 -0.84 -11.35 0.63
N LEU A 149 -0.81 -12.68 0.54
CA LEU A 149 0.21 -13.56 1.13
C LEU A 149 1.24 -14.06 0.10
N GLY A 150 1.31 -13.41 -1.07
CA GLY A 150 2.22 -13.78 -2.15
C GLY A 150 1.76 -15.03 -2.89
N LYS A 151 2.71 -15.90 -3.25
CA LYS A 151 2.44 -17.06 -4.10
C LYS A 151 1.42 -18.04 -3.50
N ILE A 152 1.28 -18.09 -2.17
CA ILE A 152 0.35 -19.00 -1.48
C ILE A 152 -1.11 -18.61 -1.74
N SER A 153 -1.43 -17.31 -1.71
CA SER A 153 -2.74 -16.75 -2.06
C SER A 153 -2.94 -16.59 -3.58
N GLY A 154 -1.86 -16.73 -4.35
CA GLY A 154 -1.88 -16.60 -5.81
C GLY A 154 -1.54 -15.21 -6.31
N ASP A 155 -0.96 -14.35 -5.47
CA ASP A 155 -0.63 -12.98 -5.85
C ASP A 155 0.54 -12.96 -6.85
N TRP A 156 0.38 -12.15 -7.89
CA TRP A 156 1.42 -11.90 -8.88
C TRP A 156 1.56 -10.38 -9.10
N GLY A 157 2.76 -9.88 -8.88
CA GLY A 157 3.06 -8.44 -8.86
C GLY A 157 3.73 -8.04 -7.55
N GLY A 158 3.85 -6.73 -7.32
CA GLY A 158 4.70 -6.21 -6.25
C GLY A 158 6.16 -6.11 -6.68
N GLY A 159 6.89 -5.19 -6.05
CA GLY A 159 8.28 -4.88 -6.38
C GLY A 159 9.21 -6.07 -6.20
N TYR A 160 8.98 -6.91 -5.19
CA TYR A 160 9.75 -8.14 -5.01
C TYR A 160 9.56 -9.10 -6.18
N ARG A 161 8.31 -9.42 -6.52
CA ARG A 161 8.03 -10.38 -7.60
C ARG A 161 8.52 -9.86 -8.95
N LEU A 162 8.33 -8.58 -9.24
CA LEU A 162 8.81 -7.97 -10.47
C LEU A 162 10.34 -7.96 -10.54
N GLY A 163 11.01 -7.74 -9.41
CA GLY A 163 12.46 -7.89 -9.31
C GLY A 163 12.93 -9.33 -9.51
N GLU A 164 12.23 -10.31 -8.94
CA GLU A 164 12.50 -11.73 -9.18
C GLU A 164 12.36 -12.10 -10.67
N GLU A 165 11.32 -11.61 -11.35
CA GLU A 165 11.14 -11.83 -12.80
C GLU A 165 12.28 -11.18 -13.59
N ALA A 166 12.73 -9.98 -13.22
CA ALA A 166 13.88 -9.32 -13.86
C ALA A 166 15.16 -10.16 -13.76
N LEU A 167 15.47 -10.66 -12.56
CA LEU A 167 16.61 -11.55 -12.32
C LEU A 167 16.45 -12.89 -13.05
N TRP A 168 15.24 -13.46 -13.02
CA TRP A 168 14.91 -14.71 -13.69
C TRP A 168 15.22 -14.62 -15.17
N TRP A 169 14.76 -13.56 -15.85
CA TRP A 169 14.97 -13.42 -17.30
C TRP A 169 16.42 -13.09 -17.63
N ALA A 170 17.09 -12.30 -16.78
CA ALA A 170 18.51 -12.00 -16.93
C ALA A 170 19.40 -13.25 -16.90
N ILE A 171 19.22 -14.15 -15.91
CA ILE A 171 20.06 -15.35 -15.80
C ILE A 171 19.82 -16.32 -16.96
N ARG A 172 18.57 -16.43 -17.44
CA ARG A 172 18.25 -17.32 -18.55
C ARG A 172 18.70 -16.82 -19.90
N ALA A 173 18.74 -15.51 -20.08
CA ALA A 173 19.37 -14.92 -21.25
C ALA A 173 20.88 -15.16 -21.24
N GLU A 174 21.53 -15.07 -20.07
CA GLU A 174 22.96 -15.32 -19.92
C GLU A 174 23.34 -16.79 -20.18
N ASP A 175 22.55 -17.75 -19.66
CA ASP A 175 22.83 -19.18 -19.80
C ASP A 175 22.21 -19.86 -21.03
N GLY A 176 21.51 -19.08 -21.87
CA GLY A 176 20.92 -19.54 -23.14
C GLY A 176 19.59 -20.29 -23.02
N ARG A 177 19.00 -20.39 -21.83
CA ARG A 177 17.64 -20.97 -21.65
C ARG A 177 16.52 -20.00 -22.01
N GLY A 178 16.82 -18.72 -22.23
CA GLY A 178 15.88 -17.66 -22.57
C GLY A 178 16.35 -16.83 -23.76
N PRO A 179 15.47 -15.97 -24.31
CA PRO A 179 15.84 -15.01 -25.34
C PRO A 179 16.83 -13.97 -24.80
N ALA A 180 17.59 -13.33 -25.70
CA ALA A 180 18.44 -12.20 -25.34
C ALA A 180 17.59 -11.01 -24.82
N THR A 181 18.05 -10.35 -23.77
CA THR A 181 17.39 -9.18 -23.17
C THR A 181 18.42 -8.24 -22.55
N ALA A 182 18.11 -6.94 -22.53
CA ALA A 182 18.90 -5.93 -21.85
C ALA A 182 18.90 -6.09 -20.31
N LEU A 183 18.03 -6.96 -19.76
CA LEU A 183 18.01 -7.29 -18.32
C LEU A 183 19.34 -7.88 -17.85
N THR A 184 20.06 -8.64 -18.69
CA THR A 184 21.36 -9.23 -18.34
C THR A 184 22.39 -8.16 -17.96
N ASP A 185 22.58 -7.14 -18.80
CA ASP A 185 23.55 -6.07 -18.53
C ASP A 185 23.09 -5.15 -17.38
N ALA A 186 21.79 -4.92 -17.27
CA ALA A 186 21.23 -4.12 -16.19
C ALA A 186 21.43 -4.75 -14.81
N VAL A 187 21.19 -6.07 -14.68
CA VAL A 187 21.39 -6.80 -13.41
C VAL A 187 22.86 -6.81 -13.03
N LYS A 188 23.77 -7.14 -13.97
CA LYS A 188 25.22 -7.08 -13.73
C LYS A 188 25.67 -5.70 -13.25
N THR A 189 25.23 -4.65 -13.94
CA THR A 189 25.60 -3.27 -13.61
C THR A 189 25.07 -2.87 -12.23
N HIS A 190 23.84 -3.24 -11.90
CA HIS A 190 23.22 -2.89 -10.61
C HIS A 190 23.96 -3.51 -9.43
N TYR A 191 24.38 -4.78 -9.54
CA TYR A 191 25.12 -5.48 -8.48
C TYR A 191 26.64 -5.34 -8.57
N GLY A 192 27.17 -4.67 -9.60
CA GLY A 192 28.61 -4.58 -9.82
C GLY A 192 29.28 -5.93 -10.13
N ALA A 193 28.54 -6.88 -10.72
CA ALA A 193 28.99 -8.22 -11.03
C ALA A 193 29.44 -8.36 -12.50
N SER A 194 30.34 -9.31 -12.77
CA SER A 194 30.81 -9.62 -14.13
C SER A 194 29.83 -10.52 -14.88
N THR A 195 29.07 -11.34 -14.15
CA THR A 195 28.03 -12.24 -14.68
C THR A 195 26.77 -12.19 -13.81
N VAL A 196 25.62 -12.53 -14.38
CA VAL A 196 24.38 -12.73 -13.61
C VAL A 196 24.52 -13.97 -12.71
N LEU A 197 25.27 -14.98 -13.12
CA LEU A 197 25.58 -16.15 -12.29
C LEU A 197 26.28 -15.76 -10.98
N GLU A 198 27.21 -14.81 -10.99
CA GLU A 198 27.84 -14.27 -9.77
C GLU A 198 26.79 -13.64 -8.83
N VAL A 199 25.82 -12.89 -9.38
CA VAL A 199 24.70 -12.34 -8.59
C VAL A 199 23.87 -13.47 -7.96
N VAL A 200 23.55 -14.51 -8.73
CA VAL A 200 22.79 -15.68 -8.24
C VAL A 200 23.57 -16.42 -7.15
N GLN A 201 24.89 -16.57 -7.29
CA GLN A 201 25.74 -17.17 -6.26
C GLN A 201 25.77 -16.32 -5.00
N GLY A 202 25.95 -15.00 -5.12
CA GLY A 202 25.93 -14.08 -3.99
C GLY A 202 24.60 -14.10 -3.23
N LEU A 203 23.47 -14.17 -3.94
CA LEU A 203 22.15 -14.35 -3.33
C LEU A 203 22.01 -15.72 -2.65
N HIS A 204 22.51 -16.79 -3.27
CA HIS A 204 22.42 -18.16 -2.73
C HIS A 204 23.25 -18.36 -1.47
N PHE A 205 24.44 -17.75 -1.41
CA PHE A 205 25.35 -17.80 -0.26
C PHE A 205 25.14 -16.65 0.72
N GLU A 206 24.08 -15.86 0.55
CA GLU A 206 23.71 -14.74 1.42
C GLU A 206 24.78 -13.62 1.51
N GLU A 207 25.67 -13.54 0.52
CA GLU A 207 26.64 -12.44 0.35
C GLU A 207 25.95 -11.18 -0.18
N ILE A 208 24.86 -11.36 -0.93
CA ILE A 208 23.93 -10.30 -1.35
C ILE A 208 22.63 -10.53 -0.58
N HIS A 209 22.14 -9.50 0.10
CA HIS A 209 20.88 -9.59 0.84
C HIS A 209 19.72 -9.79 -0.15
N SER A 210 18.90 -10.82 0.09
CA SER A 210 17.76 -11.16 -0.78
C SER A 210 16.77 -10.01 -0.94
N ASP A 211 16.64 -9.16 0.09
CA ASP A 211 15.78 -7.99 -0.02
C ASP A 211 16.15 -7.08 -1.18
N SER A 212 17.43 -6.96 -1.55
CA SER A 212 17.88 -6.08 -2.65
C SER A 212 17.23 -6.40 -4.01
N ILE A 213 16.67 -7.60 -4.20
CA ILE A 213 16.03 -8.00 -5.45
C ILE A 213 14.91 -7.03 -5.87
N HIS A 214 14.18 -6.43 -4.91
CA HIS A 214 13.13 -5.46 -5.22
C HIS A 214 13.65 -4.21 -5.96
N GLU A 215 14.95 -3.90 -5.84
CA GLU A 215 15.60 -2.76 -6.51
C GLU A 215 15.72 -2.97 -8.03
N LEU A 216 15.55 -4.20 -8.51
CA LEU A 216 15.47 -4.52 -9.93
C LEU A 216 14.13 -4.14 -10.57
N CYS A 217 13.08 -3.93 -9.78
CA CYS A 217 11.75 -3.58 -10.30
C CYS A 217 11.77 -2.26 -11.11
N PRO A 218 12.34 -1.15 -10.62
CA PRO A 218 12.50 0.06 -11.46
C PRO A 218 13.33 -0.16 -12.73
N LEU A 219 14.34 -1.05 -12.71
CA LEU A 219 15.13 -1.39 -13.90
C LEU A 219 14.28 -2.09 -14.95
N LEU A 220 13.45 -3.06 -14.53
CA LEU A 220 12.53 -3.77 -15.40
C LEU A 220 11.65 -2.81 -16.21
N PHE A 221 10.99 -1.86 -15.54
CA PHE A 221 10.13 -0.88 -16.23
C PHE A 221 10.91 0.05 -17.16
N ARG A 222 12.13 0.46 -16.79
CA ARG A 222 12.99 1.26 -17.68
C ARG A 222 13.35 0.50 -18.95
N ILE A 223 13.71 -0.77 -18.82
CA ILE A 223 14.11 -1.62 -19.95
C ILE A 223 12.92 -1.94 -20.86
N ALA A 224 11.75 -2.22 -20.28
CA ALA A 224 10.51 -2.37 -21.04
C ALA A 224 10.17 -1.10 -21.84
N SER A 225 10.34 0.08 -21.21
CA SER A 225 10.12 1.38 -21.85
C SER A 225 11.12 1.66 -22.99
N ALA A 226 12.30 1.05 -22.95
CA ALA A 226 13.31 1.13 -24.00
C ALA A 226 13.07 0.18 -25.18
N GLY A 227 12.01 -0.63 -25.13
CA GLY A 227 11.61 -1.52 -26.24
C GLY A 227 12.09 -2.97 -26.11
N ASP A 228 12.60 -3.39 -24.96
CA ASP A 228 12.98 -4.78 -24.73
C ASP A 228 11.74 -5.69 -24.62
N ALA A 229 11.62 -6.65 -25.54
CA ALA A 229 10.42 -7.49 -25.66
C ALA A 229 10.18 -8.38 -24.42
N VAL A 230 11.24 -8.86 -23.77
CA VAL A 230 11.13 -9.72 -22.58
C VAL A 230 10.62 -8.92 -21.39
N ALA A 231 11.19 -7.74 -21.15
CA ALA A 231 10.73 -6.85 -20.10
C ALA A 231 9.30 -6.36 -20.36
N GLN A 232 8.94 -6.10 -21.62
CA GLN A 232 7.57 -5.74 -22.02
C GLN A 232 6.57 -6.85 -21.68
N GLU A 233 6.89 -8.12 -21.93
CA GLU A 233 6.01 -9.24 -21.59
C GLU A 233 5.72 -9.31 -20.07
N VAL A 234 6.74 -9.09 -19.25
CA VAL A 234 6.57 -9.06 -17.78
C VAL A 234 5.70 -7.86 -17.36
N VAL A 235 5.91 -6.69 -17.96
CA VAL A 235 5.09 -5.49 -17.68
C VAL A 235 3.65 -5.68 -18.15
N ASP A 236 3.42 -6.31 -19.29
CA ASP A 236 2.09 -6.58 -19.82
C ASP A 236 1.31 -7.54 -18.91
N ARG A 237 1.99 -8.54 -18.35
CA ARG A 237 1.41 -9.42 -17.32
C ARG A 237 1.10 -8.65 -16.04
N PHE A 238 1.96 -7.73 -15.62
CA PHE A 238 1.68 -6.88 -14.45
C PHE A 238 0.42 -6.04 -14.63
N VAL A 239 0.28 -5.42 -15.80
CA VAL A 239 -0.93 -4.67 -16.16
C VAL A 239 -2.16 -5.58 -16.16
N GLU A 240 -2.03 -6.81 -16.65
CA GLU A 240 -3.09 -7.81 -16.62
C GLU A 240 -3.55 -8.12 -15.19
N GLU A 241 -2.63 -8.47 -14.30
CA GLU A 241 -2.93 -8.88 -12.93
C GLU A 241 -3.58 -7.75 -12.13
N VAL A 242 -3.08 -6.51 -12.25
CA VAL A 242 -3.72 -5.33 -11.64
C VAL A 242 -5.16 -5.16 -12.15
N SER A 243 -5.36 -5.30 -13.47
CA SER A 243 -6.68 -5.16 -14.09
C SER A 243 -7.64 -6.29 -13.70
N LEU A 244 -7.13 -7.50 -13.48
CA LEU A 244 -7.89 -8.66 -13.03
C LEU A 244 -8.39 -8.47 -11.60
N LEU A 245 -7.52 -8.03 -10.68
CA LEU A 245 -7.91 -7.68 -9.31
C LEU A 245 -9.07 -6.70 -9.31
N VAL A 246 -8.92 -5.59 -10.06
CA VAL A 246 -9.96 -4.57 -10.18
C VAL A 246 -11.25 -5.15 -10.75
N GLY A 247 -11.16 -5.84 -11.89
CA GLY A 247 -12.34 -6.36 -12.59
C GLY A 247 -13.14 -7.36 -11.74
N VAL A 248 -12.46 -8.21 -10.97
CA VAL A 248 -13.13 -9.18 -10.08
C VAL A 248 -13.82 -8.47 -8.92
N ILE A 249 -13.16 -7.50 -8.27
CA ILE A 249 -13.75 -6.74 -7.16
C ILE A 249 -14.98 -5.97 -7.64
N LEU A 250 -14.88 -5.28 -8.79
CA LEU A 250 -16.01 -4.56 -9.38
C LEU A 250 -17.23 -5.44 -9.61
N ARG A 251 -17.02 -6.69 -10.10
CA ARG A 251 -18.10 -7.65 -10.30
C ARG A 251 -18.69 -8.15 -8.98
N ARG A 252 -17.86 -8.48 -7.99
CA ARG A 252 -18.31 -8.94 -6.65
C ARG A 252 -19.15 -7.87 -5.94
N LEU A 253 -18.83 -6.60 -6.16
CA LEU A 253 -19.52 -5.46 -5.54
C LEU A 253 -20.61 -4.85 -6.43
N GLU A 254 -20.89 -5.44 -7.59
CA GLU A 254 -21.93 -4.98 -8.53
C GLU A 254 -21.74 -3.52 -8.98
N LEU A 255 -20.48 -3.10 -9.13
CA LEU A 255 -20.11 -1.71 -9.46
C LEU A 255 -19.94 -1.46 -10.97
N THR A 256 -20.04 -2.47 -11.83
CA THR A 256 -19.68 -2.40 -13.26
C THR A 256 -20.52 -1.41 -14.08
N GLU A 257 -21.80 -1.24 -13.75
CA GLU A 257 -22.73 -0.34 -14.46
C GLU A 257 -22.74 1.10 -13.93
N SER A 258 -22.11 1.29 -12.77
CA SER A 258 -21.98 2.58 -12.09
C SER A 258 -20.74 3.35 -12.59
N ALA A 259 -20.42 4.49 -11.96
CA ALA A 259 -19.17 5.21 -12.19
C ALA A 259 -18.23 5.05 -10.98
N PRO A 260 -17.68 3.84 -10.71
CA PRO A 260 -16.87 3.60 -9.54
C PRO A 260 -15.52 4.32 -9.67
N GLN A 261 -14.97 4.73 -8.53
CA GLN A 261 -13.60 5.22 -8.47
C GLN A 261 -12.65 4.03 -8.29
N ILE A 262 -11.58 3.99 -9.09
CA ILE A 262 -10.51 3.00 -8.99
C ILE A 262 -9.23 3.76 -8.61
N VAL A 263 -8.68 3.43 -7.46
CA VAL A 263 -7.51 4.09 -6.88
C VAL A 263 -6.30 3.17 -6.99
N LEU A 264 -5.27 3.61 -7.69
CA LEU A 264 -4.00 2.91 -7.81
C LEU A 264 -2.98 3.57 -6.87
N GLY A 265 -2.29 2.77 -6.06
CA GLY A 265 -1.30 3.27 -5.11
C GLY A 265 -0.17 2.29 -4.83
N GLY A 266 0.76 2.68 -3.97
CA GLY A 266 1.98 1.93 -3.70
C GLY A 266 3.13 2.30 -4.65
N GLY A 267 4.36 2.13 -4.18
CA GLY A 267 5.56 2.68 -4.82
C GLY A 267 5.79 2.22 -6.26
N VAL A 268 5.33 1.02 -6.62
CA VAL A 268 5.39 0.53 -8.01
C VAL A 268 4.43 1.32 -8.87
N LEU A 269 3.12 1.32 -8.55
CA LEU A 269 2.11 1.99 -9.38
C LEU A 269 2.30 3.51 -9.46
N THR A 270 2.84 4.15 -8.42
CA THR A 270 3.17 5.58 -8.46
C THR A 270 4.48 5.88 -9.20
N GLY A 271 5.32 4.86 -9.44
CA GLY A 271 6.66 5.00 -10.03
C GLY A 271 6.76 4.58 -11.50
N VAL A 272 5.73 3.91 -12.04
CA VAL A 272 5.69 3.48 -13.45
C VAL A 272 5.37 4.63 -14.40
N ALA A 273 5.70 4.44 -15.69
CA ALA A 273 5.36 5.39 -16.74
C ALA A 273 3.84 5.52 -16.92
N ALA A 274 3.39 6.70 -17.35
CA ALA A 274 1.97 6.97 -17.61
C ALA A 274 1.33 6.02 -18.64
N SER A 275 2.12 5.45 -19.56
CA SER A 275 1.67 4.45 -20.53
C SER A 275 1.18 3.16 -19.86
N VAL A 276 1.85 2.72 -18.78
CA VAL A 276 1.45 1.52 -17.99
C VAL A 276 0.10 1.78 -17.32
N ILE A 277 -0.07 2.95 -16.72
CA ILE A 277 -1.32 3.37 -16.08
C ILE A 277 -2.45 3.49 -17.10
N THR A 278 -2.16 4.04 -18.27
CA THR A 278 -3.12 4.15 -19.38
C THR A 278 -3.58 2.76 -19.85
N ASP A 279 -2.70 1.75 -19.88
CA ASP A 279 -3.12 0.40 -20.26
C ASP A 279 -3.94 -0.30 -19.17
N ILE A 280 -3.60 -0.10 -17.89
CA ILE A 280 -4.45 -0.53 -16.76
C ILE A 280 -5.84 0.10 -16.90
N GLU A 281 -5.91 1.42 -17.12
CA GLU A 281 -7.17 2.13 -17.31
C GLU A 281 -7.96 1.56 -18.48
N ARG A 282 -7.33 1.39 -19.65
CA ARG A 282 -7.96 0.80 -20.84
C ARG A 282 -8.57 -0.57 -20.55
N ARG A 283 -7.89 -1.42 -19.78
CA ARG A 283 -8.39 -2.76 -19.42
C ARG A 283 -9.51 -2.70 -18.40
N CYS A 284 -9.42 -1.83 -17.38
CA CYS A 284 -10.48 -1.60 -16.41
C CYS A 284 -11.76 -1.07 -17.07
N LEU A 285 -11.65 -0.15 -18.03
CA LEU A 285 -12.80 0.42 -18.74
C LEU A 285 -13.52 -0.59 -19.65
N LYS A 286 -12.90 -1.71 -20.01
CA LYS A 286 -13.61 -2.83 -20.67
C LYS A 286 -14.58 -3.54 -19.73
N VAL A 287 -14.32 -3.50 -18.42
CA VAL A 287 -15.17 -4.13 -17.39
C VAL A 287 -16.19 -3.14 -16.84
N ALA A 288 -15.80 -1.88 -16.62
CA ALA A 288 -16.66 -0.82 -16.11
C ALA A 288 -16.45 0.47 -16.93
N PRO A 289 -17.22 0.69 -18.02
CA PRO A 289 -16.98 1.77 -18.98
C PRO A 289 -17.09 3.19 -18.44
N LYS A 290 -17.71 3.38 -17.27
CA LYS A 290 -17.86 4.70 -16.62
C LYS A 290 -16.93 4.86 -15.41
N ALA A 291 -16.06 3.89 -15.14
CA ALA A 291 -15.15 3.98 -14.02
C ALA A 291 -14.15 5.13 -14.21
N VAL A 292 -13.68 5.68 -13.10
CA VAL A 292 -12.65 6.71 -13.08
C VAL A 292 -11.42 6.13 -12.41
N VAL A 293 -10.36 5.91 -13.19
CA VAL A 293 -9.09 5.41 -12.69
C VAL A 293 -8.20 6.59 -12.33
N LYS A 294 -7.58 6.54 -11.15
CA LYS A 294 -6.64 7.56 -10.69
C LYS A 294 -5.50 6.94 -9.90
N ILE A 295 -4.34 7.57 -9.99
CA ILE A 295 -3.24 7.33 -9.06
C ILE A 295 -3.50 8.18 -7.81
N VAL A 296 -3.25 7.63 -6.64
CA VAL A 296 -3.40 8.37 -5.39
C VAL A 296 -2.43 9.57 -5.35
N ASP A 297 -2.95 10.73 -4.97
CA ASP A 297 -2.22 12.01 -4.83
C ASP A 297 -1.99 12.41 -3.36
N VAL A 298 -2.63 11.69 -2.43
CA VAL A 298 -2.55 11.89 -0.98
C VAL A 298 -1.98 10.65 -0.30
N ALA A 299 -1.25 10.82 0.81
CA ALA A 299 -0.71 9.69 1.56
C ALA A 299 -1.84 8.84 2.20
N PRO A 300 -1.73 7.49 2.25
CA PRO A 300 -2.80 6.64 2.79
C PRO A 300 -3.14 6.91 4.26
N VAL A 301 -2.20 7.37 5.08
CA VAL A 301 -2.47 7.85 6.45
C VAL A 301 -3.58 8.93 6.52
N VAL A 302 -3.78 9.69 5.45
CA VAL A 302 -4.90 10.65 5.37
C VAL A 302 -6.22 9.93 5.22
N GLY A 303 -6.28 8.82 4.50
CA GLY A 303 -7.44 7.95 4.45
C GLY A 303 -7.78 7.35 5.81
N ALA A 304 -6.76 6.92 6.58
CA ALA A 304 -6.93 6.49 7.96
C ALA A 304 -7.51 7.61 8.84
N ALA A 305 -7.00 8.84 8.69
CA ALA A 305 -7.51 10.01 9.41
C ALA A 305 -8.95 10.38 9.01
N LEU A 306 -9.28 10.30 7.71
CA LEU A 306 -10.63 10.54 7.22
C LEU A 306 -11.63 9.53 7.76
N PHE A 307 -11.27 8.24 7.82
CA PHE A 307 -12.11 7.24 8.48
C PHE A 307 -12.27 7.51 9.97
N GLY A 308 -11.20 7.91 10.66
CA GLY A 308 -11.32 8.30 12.06
C GLY A 308 -12.22 9.52 12.29
N LEU A 309 -12.20 10.50 11.37
CA LEU A 309 -13.13 11.63 11.35
C LEU A 309 -14.58 11.20 11.06
N ASP A 310 -14.79 10.24 10.16
CA ASP A 310 -16.11 9.65 9.92
C ASP A 310 -16.66 8.97 11.20
N THR A 311 -15.83 8.22 11.92
CA THR A 311 -16.22 7.54 13.17
C THR A 311 -16.69 8.50 14.26
N ILE A 312 -16.03 9.65 14.41
CA ILE A 312 -16.41 10.66 15.41
C ILE A 312 -17.51 11.62 14.92
N GLY A 313 -18.02 11.43 13.70
CA GLY A 313 -19.09 12.25 13.13
C GLY A 313 -18.68 13.66 12.72
N ALA A 314 -17.41 13.86 12.34
CA ALA A 314 -16.93 15.16 11.85
C ALA A 314 -17.59 15.54 10.51
N ASP A 315 -17.76 16.85 10.29
CA ASP A 315 -18.41 17.38 9.10
C ASP A 315 -17.55 17.27 7.83
N GLU A 316 -18.20 17.44 6.66
CA GLU A 316 -17.49 17.40 5.37
C GLU A 316 -16.46 18.52 5.23
N ALA A 317 -16.68 19.68 5.85
CA ALA A 317 -15.73 20.80 5.81
C ALA A 317 -14.39 20.42 6.47
N SER A 318 -14.45 19.67 7.57
CA SER A 318 -13.28 19.15 8.29
C SER A 318 -12.51 18.14 7.44
N LYS A 319 -13.21 17.22 6.78
CA LYS A 319 -12.60 16.24 5.85
C LYS A 319 -11.94 16.91 4.65
N VAL A 320 -12.57 17.92 4.07
CA VAL A 320 -11.99 18.73 2.97
C VAL A 320 -10.74 19.48 3.45
N ARG A 321 -10.78 20.07 4.65
CA ARG A 321 -9.62 20.76 5.24
C ARG A 321 -8.43 19.83 5.40
N LEU A 322 -8.65 18.63 5.96
CA LEU A 322 -7.60 17.62 6.14
C LEU A 322 -6.95 17.24 4.81
N ARG A 323 -7.76 16.98 3.76
CA ARG A 323 -7.24 16.69 2.42
C ARG A 323 -6.42 17.83 1.85
N ALA A 324 -6.95 19.05 1.88
CA ALA A 324 -6.26 20.22 1.34
C ALA A 324 -4.90 20.48 2.03
N ALA A 325 -4.81 20.22 3.35
CA ALA A 325 -3.58 20.38 4.12
C ALA A 325 -2.51 19.31 3.82
N THR A 326 -2.88 18.20 3.18
CA THR A 326 -2.02 17.01 3.00
C THR A 326 -1.83 16.61 1.54
N GLN A 327 -2.47 17.30 0.60
CA GLN A 327 -2.17 17.19 -0.83
C GLN A 327 -0.73 17.60 -1.08
N ARG A 328 0.02 16.70 -1.74
CA ARG A 328 1.38 16.99 -2.20
C ARG A 328 1.27 17.96 -3.39
N VAL A 329 1.95 19.09 -3.32
CA VAL A 329 2.21 19.95 -4.49
C VAL A 329 3.27 19.30 -5.37
#